data_AF-A0AAV6U726-F1
#
_entry.id   AF-A0AAV6U726-F1
#
_cell.length_a   1.000
_cell.length_b   1.000
_cell.length_c   1.000
_cell.angle_alpha   90.00
_cell.angle_beta   90.00
_cell.angle_gamma   90.00
#
_symmetry.space_group_name_H-M   'P 1'
#
loop_
_entity.id
_entity.type
_entity.pdbx_description
1 polymer ?
#
loop_
_entity_poly.entity_id
_entity_poly.type
_entity_poly.pdbx_seq_one_letter_code
_entity_poly.pdbx_strand_id
1 'polypeptide(L)'
;MNHRSLEVSLIRSSMAELDYRSCFGAGRDVEIEKRMLAVPKVDTLEDLVRELRSAFDTDRVNVERVQDLMRAYKSNPREWIKYAKFDRHRYTRNLVDEGNGKYNLMLLAWAEGQGSSIHDHANSHCFMKVLDGTLHEVRFAWPNESEEDQEQEMENIGYTHLKTDDVTYMNDTLGLHRMENPSHTQTAVSLHLYCPPFDSVLLFDQRTGHTTRSKVTFWSKYGERTPFGVSSVKPDNEEFENN
;
A
#
# COMPACT_ATOMS: atom_id res chain seq x y z
N MET A 1 19.78 54.48 1.81
CA MET A 1 19.57 53.87 3.13
C MET A 1 18.12 53.44 3.22
N ASN A 2 17.89 52.16 3.57
CA ASN A 2 16.68 51.49 4.11
C ASN A 2 15.35 52.26 4.06
N HIS A 3 14.23 51.70 3.57
CA HIS A 3 13.68 50.42 3.99
C HIS A 3 12.84 49.76 2.88
N ARG A 4 13.02 48.45 2.74
CA ARG A 4 12.19 47.53 1.97
C ARG A 4 10.96 47.10 2.78
N SER A 5 9.86 46.97 2.03
CA SER A 5 8.86 45.88 2.05
C SER A 5 8.02 45.66 3.30
N LEU A 6 6.70 45.63 3.10
CA LEU A 6 5.75 44.61 3.59
C LEU A 6 4.36 44.89 2.98
N GLU A 7 4.15 44.42 1.75
CA GLU A 7 2.80 44.10 1.26
C GLU A 7 2.70 42.57 1.24
N VAL A 8 1.77 42.04 2.04
CA VAL A 8 1.46 40.62 2.14
C VAL A 8 0.61 40.25 0.93
N SER A 9 1.22 39.69 -0.11
CA SER A 9 0.45 39.03 -1.17
C SER A 9 0.11 37.60 -0.71
N LEU A 10 -1.19 37.35 -0.57
CA LEU A 10 -1.72 35.99 -0.47
C LEU A 10 -1.51 35.27 -1.81
N ILE A 11 -0.47 34.45 -1.90
CA ILE A 11 -0.35 33.45 -2.96
C ILE A 11 -1.11 32.21 -2.49
N ARG A 12 -2.40 32.12 -2.85
CA ARG A 12 -3.09 30.84 -2.99
C ARG A 12 -2.50 30.15 -4.23
N SER A 13 -1.50 29.30 -4.05
CA SER A 13 -0.99 28.45 -5.13
C SER A 13 -1.88 27.22 -5.26
N SER A 14 -2.79 27.28 -6.23
CA SER A 14 -3.06 26.21 -7.21
C SER A 14 -2.98 24.77 -6.68
N MET A 15 -4.08 24.28 -6.08
CA MET A 15 -4.42 22.86 -6.21
C MET A 15 -4.61 22.59 -7.70
N ALA A 16 -3.71 21.82 -8.29
CA ALA A 16 -3.93 21.24 -9.60
C ALA A 16 -5.15 20.32 -9.52
N GLU A 17 -6.30 20.85 -9.92
CA GLU A 17 -7.40 20.05 -10.47
C GLU A 17 -6.84 19.29 -11.67
N LEU A 18 -6.38 18.07 -11.44
CA LEU A 18 -6.24 17.11 -12.54
C LEU A 18 -7.64 16.60 -12.88
N ASP A 19 -7.98 16.84 -14.14
CA ASP A 19 -9.27 16.69 -14.81
C ASP A 19 -10.04 15.40 -14.45
N TYR A 20 -10.93 15.51 -13.47
CA TYR A 20 -11.93 14.51 -13.10
C TYR A 20 -13.05 14.35 -14.16
N ARG A 21 -13.08 15.14 -15.24
CA ARG A 21 -14.21 15.19 -16.19
C ARG A 21 -14.00 14.35 -17.45
N SER A 22 -12.79 13.87 -17.75
CA SER A 22 -12.58 12.98 -18.91
C SER A 22 -13.24 11.61 -18.77
N CYS A 23 -13.69 11.24 -17.57
CA CYS A 23 -14.40 9.98 -17.31
C CYS A 23 -15.93 10.10 -17.24
N PHE A 24 -16.52 11.29 -17.19
CA PHE A 24 -17.98 11.44 -17.13
C PHE A 24 -18.52 11.91 -18.47
N GLY A 25 -18.92 10.95 -19.30
CA GLY A 25 -19.82 11.21 -20.41
C GLY A 25 -21.08 11.91 -19.88
N ALA A 26 -21.39 13.06 -20.46
CA ALA A 26 -22.52 13.88 -20.05
C ALA A 26 -23.84 13.09 -20.10
N GLY A 27 -24.50 13.00 -18.95
CA GLY A 27 -25.91 12.61 -18.80
C GLY A 27 -26.18 11.19 -18.33
N ARG A 28 -26.43 11.02 -17.03
CA ARG A 28 -27.69 10.49 -16.44
C ARG A 28 -27.58 10.12 -14.94
N ASP A 29 -28.60 10.54 -14.21
CA ASP A 29 -29.21 9.95 -12.99
C ASP A 29 -28.48 10.02 -11.63
N VAL A 30 -28.83 11.08 -10.87
CA VAL A 30 -28.57 11.32 -9.43
C VAL A 30 -28.97 10.12 -8.52
N GLU A 31 -29.82 9.22 -9.00
CA GLU A 31 -30.26 8.02 -8.28
C GLU A 31 -29.19 6.90 -8.27
N ILE A 32 -28.29 6.86 -9.26
CA ILE A 32 -27.16 5.93 -9.30
C ILE A 32 -26.08 6.35 -8.28
N GLU A 33 -25.78 7.64 -8.17
CA GLU A 33 -24.85 8.17 -7.15
C GLU A 33 -25.34 7.86 -5.73
N LYS A 34 -26.65 7.97 -5.48
CA LYS A 34 -27.23 7.68 -4.16
C LYS A 34 -27.09 6.22 -3.73
N ARG A 35 -27.03 5.28 -4.69
CA ARG A 35 -26.85 3.85 -4.44
C ARG A 35 -25.38 3.46 -4.21
N MET A 36 -24.44 4.34 -4.54
CA MET A 36 -23.01 4.16 -4.29
C MET A 36 -22.56 4.61 -2.88
N LEU A 37 -23.42 5.28 -2.12
CA LEU A 37 -23.07 5.92 -0.83
C LEU A 37 -23.32 5.08 0.43
N ALA A 38 -24.11 4.00 0.34
CA ALA A 38 -24.27 3.10 1.50
C ALA A 38 -23.17 2.04 1.47
N VAL A 39 -22.20 2.18 2.38
CA VAL A 39 -21.21 1.13 2.61
C VAL A 39 -21.97 -0.12 3.07
N PRO A 40 -21.87 -1.26 2.35
CA PRO A 40 -22.54 -2.47 2.75
C PRO A 40 -22.06 -2.91 4.13
N LYS A 41 -22.89 -3.68 4.84
CA LYS A 41 -22.49 -4.27 6.11
C LYS A 41 -21.42 -5.33 5.84
N VAL A 42 -20.23 -5.15 6.42
CA VAL A 42 -19.10 -6.08 6.31
C VAL A 42 -18.82 -6.65 7.68
N ASP A 43 -19.45 -7.79 8.00
CA ASP A 43 -19.35 -8.41 9.32
C ASP A 43 -18.16 -9.37 9.42
N THR A 44 -17.68 -9.89 8.30
CA THR A 44 -16.60 -10.87 8.22
C THR A 44 -15.58 -10.54 7.12
N LEU A 45 -14.41 -11.17 7.16
CA LEU A 45 -13.40 -11.12 6.10
C LEU A 45 -13.94 -11.69 4.79
N GLU A 46 -14.80 -12.70 4.85
CA GLU A 46 -15.45 -13.26 3.66
C GLU A 46 -16.42 -12.26 3.03
N ASP A 47 -17.18 -11.52 3.83
CA ASP A 47 -17.97 -10.39 3.35
C ASP A 47 -17.08 -9.33 2.71
N LEU A 48 -15.96 -8.98 3.36
CA LEU A 48 -15.02 -7.99 2.81
C LEU A 48 -14.51 -8.42 1.43
N VAL A 49 -14.05 -9.66 1.29
CA VAL A 49 -13.58 -10.20 0.00
C VAL A 49 -14.67 -10.15 -1.06
N ARG A 50 -15.91 -10.53 -0.71
CA ARG A 50 -17.06 -10.46 -1.63
C ARG A 50 -17.33 -9.03 -2.10
N GLU A 51 -17.39 -8.07 -1.19
CA GLU A 51 -17.67 -6.67 -1.52
C GLU A 51 -16.52 -6.02 -2.30
N LEU A 52 -15.26 -6.37 -1.99
CA LEU A 52 -14.11 -5.94 -2.77
C LEU A 52 -14.17 -6.48 -4.19
N ARG A 53 -14.44 -7.78 -4.38
CA ARG A 53 -14.65 -8.36 -5.73
C ARG A 53 -15.67 -7.54 -6.52
N SER A 54 -16.83 -7.23 -5.92
CA SER A 54 -17.85 -6.39 -6.55
C SER A 54 -17.37 -4.96 -6.86
N ALA A 55 -16.62 -4.33 -5.94
CA ALA A 55 -16.07 -2.99 -6.14
C ALA A 55 -15.09 -2.92 -7.33
N PHE A 56 -14.43 -4.04 -7.65
CA PHE A 56 -13.50 -4.17 -8.78
C PHE A 56 -14.15 -4.84 -10.01
N ASP A 57 -15.47 -5.03 -10.09
CA ASP A 57 -16.10 -5.65 -11.28
C ASP A 57 -15.99 -4.74 -12.52
N THR A 58 -15.97 -3.43 -12.32
CA THR A 58 -15.76 -2.45 -13.41
C THR A 58 -14.29 -2.10 -13.59
N ASP A 59 -13.92 -1.45 -14.68
CA ASP A 59 -12.53 -1.00 -14.93
C ASP A 59 -12.19 0.32 -14.23
N ARG A 60 -13.11 0.83 -13.41
CA ARG A 60 -12.93 2.05 -12.62
C ARG A 60 -12.82 1.69 -11.15
N VAL A 61 -11.78 2.19 -10.51
CA VAL A 61 -11.56 2.03 -9.07
C VAL A 61 -12.01 3.29 -8.35
N ASN A 62 -12.98 3.17 -7.45
CA ASN A 62 -13.32 4.23 -6.51
C ASN A 62 -12.51 4.02 -5.22
N VAL A 63 -11.47 4.83 -5.03
CA VAL A 63 -10.55 4.75 -3.88
C VAL A 63 -11.30 4.88 -2.55
N GLU A 64 -12.21 5.84 -2.44
CA GLU A 64 -12.97 6.09 -1.21
C GLU A 64 -13.84 4.87 -0.84
N ARG A 65 -14.54 4.28 -1.82
CA ARG A 65 -15.34 3.07 -1.62
C ARG A 65 -14.52 1.90 -1.10
N VAL A 66 -13.33 1.68 -1.67
CA VAL A 66 -12.45 0.58 -1.24
C VAL A 66 -11.94 0.82 0.19
N GLN A 67 -11.54 2.06 0.52
CA GLN A 67 -11.16 2.41 1.88
C GLN A 67 -12.31 2.21 2.87
N ASP A 68 -13.53 2.59 2.49
CA ASP A 68 -14.70 2.45 3.35
C ASP A 68 -15.07 0.98 3.60
N LEU A 69 -14.96 0.11 2.58
CA LEU A 69 -15.11 -1.34 2.75
C LEU A 69 -14.07 -1.89 3.74
N MET A 70 -12.80 -1.50 3.58
CA MET A 70 -11.72 -1.91 4.49
C MET A 70 -11.96 -1.39 5.93
N ARG A 71 -12.48 -0.18 6.10
CA ARG A 71 -12.82 0.40 7.43
C ARG A 71 -14.05 -0.26 8.07
N ALA A 72 -15.02 -0.68 7.25
CA ALA A 72 -16.26 -1.30 7.70
C ALA A 72 -16.01 -2.67 8.34
N TYR A 73 -15.09 -3.46 7.76
CA TYR A 73 -14.62 -4.69 8.38
C TYR A 73 -13.91 -4.40 9.70
N LYS A 74 -14.38 -5.02 10.79
CA LYS A 74 -13.70 -5.01 12.10
C LYS A 74 -12.85 -6.25 12.25
N SER A 75 -11.56 -6.06 12.50
CA SER A 75 -10.61 -7.17 12.55
C SER A 75 -11.03 -8.23 13.58
N ASN A 76 -11.11 -9.48 13.11
CA ASN A 76 -11.36 -10.64 13.95
C ASN A 76 -10.28 -11.70 13.70
N PRO A 77 -9.36 -11.95 14.66
CA PRO A 77 -8.28 -12.92 14.50
C PRO A 77 -8.74 -14.30 14.05
N ARG A 78 -9.93 -14.75 14.46
CA ARG A 78 -10.46 -16.08 14.09
C ARG A 78 -10.62 -16.26 12.58
N GLU A 79 -10.79 -15.17 11.84
CA GLU A 79 -11.06 -15.19 10.40
C GLU A 79 -9.78 -15.17 9.56
N TRP A 80 -8.74 -14.48 10.03
CA TRP A 80 -7.50 -14.28 9.28
C TRP A 80 -6.29 -15.05 9.81
N ILE A 81 -6.34 -15.64 11.02
CA ILE A 81 -5.18 -16.32 11.63
C ILE A 81 -4.61 -17.44 10.75
N LYS A 82 -5.45 -18.07 9.91
CA LYS A 82 -5.00 -19.09 8.96
C LYS A 82 -3.97 -18.56 7.94
N TYR A 83 -3.99 -17.26 7.63
CA TYR A 83 -3.06 -16.58 6.72
C TYR A 83 -1.85 -15.94 7.44
N ALA A 84 -1.92 -15.71 8.75
CA ALA A 84 -0.86 -15.05 9.52
C ALA A 84 0.34 -15.98 9.80
N LYS A 85 1.18 -16.20 8.78
CA LYS A 85 2.36 -17.08 8.85
C LYS A 85 3.63 -16.27 9.09
N PHE A 86 4.07 -16.13 10.33
CA PHE A 86 5.28 -15.36 10.64
C PHE A 86 6.58 -16.06 10.22
N ASP A 87 7.62 -15.26 9.96
CA ASP A 87 9.01 -15.69 9.87
C ASP A 87 9.87 -14.87 10.84
N ARG A 88 10.92 -15.48 11.39
CA ARG A 88 11.78 -14.86 12.41
C ARG A 88 12.64 -13.74 11.86
N HIS A 89 13.02 -13.81 10.59
CA HIS A 89 14.06 -12.94 10.02
C HIS A 89 13.49 -11.82 9.16
N ARG A 90 12.30 -12.01 8.63
CA ARG A 90 11.63 -11.06 7.74
C ARG A 90 10.12 -11.07 7.92
N TYR A 91 9.47 -9.99 7.49
CA TYR A 91 8.01 -10.00 7.38
C TYR A 91 7.60 -10.91 6.22
N THR A 92 6.37 -11.39 6.24
CA THR A 92 5.90 -12.37 5.26
C THR A 92 4.68 -11.84 4.52
N ARG A 93 4.57 -12.16 3.23
CA ARG A 93 3.42 -11.83 2.38
C ARG A 93 2.58 -13.08 2.14
N ASN A 94 1.33 -13.09 2.59
CA ASN A 94 0.45 -14.26 2.58
C ASN A 94 -0.79 -13.95 1.74
N LEU A 95 -0.89 -14.52 0.54
CA LEU A 95 -1.99 -14.22 -0.38
C LEU A 95 -3.32 -14.75 0.18
N VAL A 96 -4.31 -13.86 0.25
CA VAL A 96 -5.66 -14.13 0.75
C VAL A 96 -6.61 -14.37 -0.42
N ASP A 97 -6.58 -13.48 -1.42
CA ASP A 97 -7.47 -13.52 -2.59
C ASP A 97 -6.77 -12.90 -3.81
N GLU A 98 -6.81 -13.58 -4.97
CA GLU A 98 -6.29 -13.08 -6.26
C GLU A 98 -7.31 -12.20 -7.01
N GLY A 99 -8.37 -11.78 -6.32
CA GLY A 99 -9.43 -10.96 -6.88
C GLY A 99 -10.11 -11.61 -8.07
N ASN A 100 -10.60 -10.77 -8.97
CA ASN A 100 -11.11 -11.11 -10.29
C ASN A 100 -10.05 -10.86 -11.38
N GLY A 101 -8.76 -11.00 -11.04
CA GLY A 101 -7.61 -10.66 -11.90
C GLY A 101 -7.24 -9.16 -11.89
N LYS A 102 -8.01 -8.32 -11.19
CA LYS A 102 -7.79 -6.87 -11.13
C LYS A 102 -7.10 -6.38 -9.86
N TYR A 103 -7.03 -7.21 -8.81
CA TYR A 103 -6.32 -6.86 -7.59
C TYR A 103 -5.77 -8.12 -6.90
N ASN A 104 -4.77 -7.92 -6.03
CA ASN A 104 -4.34 -8.92 -5.07
C ASN A 104 -4.64 -8.43 -3.65
N LEU A 105 -5.28 -9.27 -2.84
CA LEU A 105 -5.45 -9.08 -1.41
C LEU A 105 -4.52 -10.03 -0.67
N MET A 106 -3.66 -9.50 0.19
CA MET A 106 -2.67 -10.28 0.93
C MET A 106 -2.53 -9.78 2.36
N LEU A 107 -2.24 -10.70 3.27
CA LEU A 107 -1.95 -10.41 4.66
C LEU A 107 -0.43 -10.38 4.86
N LEU A 108 0.07 -9.28 5.42
CA LEU A 108 1.45 -9.16 5.85
C LEU A 108 1.55 -9.41 7.35
N ALA A 109 2.44 -10.32 7.74
CA ALA A 109 2.71 -10.66 9.14
C ALA A 109 4.11 -10.19 9.51
N TRP A 110 4.17 -9.32 10.51
CA TRP A 110 5.36 -8.59 10.96
C TRP A 110 5.75 -9.07 12.36
N ALA A 111 6.88 -9.74 12.49
CA ALA A 111 7.46 -10.02 13.80
C ALA A 111 8.00 -8.74 14.45
N GLU A 112 8.50 -8.85 15.67
CA GLU A 112 8.99 -7.73 16.47
C GLU A 112 10.14 -6.98 15.76
N GLY A 113 10.03 -5.66 15.66
CA GLY A 113 11.05 -4.79 15.08
C GLY A 113 11.24 -4.91 13.56
N GLN A 114 10.42 -5.71 12.87
CA GLN A 114 10.54 -5.86 11.42
C GLN A 114 10.00 -4.64 10.66
N GLY A 115 10.60 -4.32 9.53
CA GLY A 115 10.11 -3.30 8.61
C GLY A 115 10.48 -3.63 7.17
N SER A 116 9.78 -3.00 6.23
CA SER A 116 10.10 -3.10 4.81
C SER A 116 11.30 -2.23 4.44
N SER A 117 11.81 -2.40 3.23
CA SER A 117 12.61 -1.34 2.57
C SER A 117 11.72 -0.14 2.22
N ILE A 118 12.34 0.99 1.87
CA ILE A 118 11.63 2.06 1.16
C ILE A 118 11.30 1.53 -0.23
N HIS A 119 10.04 1.64 -0.66
CA HIS A 119 9.61 1.07 -1.94
C HIS A 119 8.50 1.88 -2.61
N ASP A 120 8.39 1.66 -3.92
CA ASP A 120 7.29 2.13 -4.76
C ASP A 120 6.13 1.12 -4.84
N HIS A 121 5.13 1.45 -5.65
CA HIS A 121 3.93 0.63 -5.85
C HIS A 121 3.73 0.22 -7.31
N ALA A 122 4.75 0.36 -8.17
CA ALA A 122 4.72 -0.05 -9.58
C ALA A 122 3.46 0.46 -10.33
N ASN A 123 3.13 1.74 -10.19
CA ASN A 123 1.94 2.42 -10.71
C ASN A 123 0.60 1.81 -10.27
N SER A 124 0.57 1.14 -9.12
CA SER A 124 -0.62 0.52 -8.56
C SER A 124 -1.16 1.29 -7.35
N HIS A 125 -2.46 1.13 -7.11
CA HIS A 125 -3.11 1.58 -5.88
C HIS A 125 -2.79 0.61 -4.74
N CYS A 126 -2.38 1.12 -3.59
CA CYS A 126 -2.13 0.35 -2.37
C CYS A 126 -3.10 0.80 -1.27
N PHE A 127 -3.90 -0.13 -0.78
CA PHE A 127 -4.73 0.06 0.41
C PHE A 127 -4.18 -0.83 1.50
N MET A 128 -3.97 -0.28 2.70
CA MET A 128 -3.49 -1.07 3.84
C MET A 128 -4.42 -0.86 5.03
N LYS A 129 -4.82 -1.96 5.67
CA LYS A 129 -5.54 -1.97 6.94
C LYS A 129 -4.72 -2.71 8.01
N VAL A 130 -4.56 -2.14 9.19
CA VAL A 130 -3.98 -2.89 10.32
C VAL A 130 -5.03 -3.84 10.89
N LEU A 131 -4.71 -5.12 10.97
CA LEU A 131 -5.57 -6.16 11.54
C LEU A 131 -5.24 -6.46 13.01
N ASP A 132 -3.98 -6.35 13.41
CA ASP A 132 -3.54 -6.54 14.78
C ASP A 132 -2.24 -5.78 15.06
N GLY A 133 -2.06 -5.37 16.31
CA GLY A 133 -0.92 -4.58 16.74
C GLY A 133 -0.92 -3.15 16.18
N THR A 134 0.29 -2.65 15.93
CA THR A 134 0.58 -1.27 15.53
C THR A 134 1.65 -1.27 14.45
N LEU A 135 1.50 -0.40 13.45
CA LEU A 135 2.50 -0.16 12.42
C LEU A 135 2.80 1.34 12.29
N HIS A 136 4.00 1.66 11.84
CA HIS A 136 4.38 3.01 11.42
C HIS A 136 4.53 3.04 9.90
N GLU A 137 3.95 4.03 9.27
CA GLU A 137 4.23 4.39 7.88
C GLU A 137 5.16 5.60 7.86
N VAL A 138 6.31 5.46 7.22
CA VAL A 138 7.23 6.56 6.95
C VAL A 138 7.19 6.85 5.45
N ARG A 139 6.88 8.08 5.06
CA ARG A 139 6.78 8.49 3.65
C ARG A 139 8.02 9.25 3.22
N PHE A 140 8.45 9.00 1.99
CA PHE A 140 9.62 9.62 1.39
C PHE A 140 9.28 10.28 0.06
N ALA A 141 9.96 11.38 -0.26
CA ALA A 141 9.92 11.95 -1.60
C ALA A 141 10.62 11.01 -2.59
N TRP A 142 10.28 11.15 -3.88
CA TRP A 142 11.09 10.54 -4.94
C TRP A 142 12.45 11.23 -5.02
N PRO A 143 13.55 10.50 -5.31
CA PRO A 143 14.86 11.10 -5.53
C PRO A 143 14.82 12.03 -6.77
N ASN A 144 15.68 13.05 -6.80
CA ASN A 144 15.70 14.01 -7.90
C ASN A 144 16.33 13.39 -9.16
N GLU A 145 15.57 13.30 -10.26
CA GLU A 145 16.06 12.80 -11.56
C GLU A 145 17.21 13.64 -12.16
N SER A 146 17.33 14.92 -11.79
CA SER A 146 18.42 15.78 -12.29
C SER A 146 19.80 15.44 -11.70
N GLU A 147 19.84 14.57 -10.70
CA GLU A 147 21.04 14.17 -9.96
C GLU A 147 21.25 12.66 -10.01
N GLU A 148 20.79 11.99 -11.08
CA GLU A 148 20.81 10.51 -11.26
C GLU A 148 22.17 9.83 -10.98
N ASP A 149 23.28 10.56 -11.01
CA ASP A 149 24.64 10.06 -10.75
C ASP A 149 25.21 10.44 -9.36
N GLN A 150 24.42 11.05 -8.48
CA GLN A 150 24.86 11.44 -7.13
C GLN A 150 24.07 10.69 -6.05
N GLU A 151 24.80 10.09 -5.10
CA GLU A 151 24.18 9.49 -3.91
C GLU A 151 23.43 10.58 -3.13
N GLN A 152 22.11 10.42 -3.00
CA GLN A 152 21.24 11.35 -2.30
C GLN A 152 20.49 10.63 -1.18
N GLU A 153 20.58 11.15 0.05
CA GLU A 153 19.78 10.64 1.15
C GLU A 153 18.29 10.89 0.89
N MET A 154 17.47 9.86 1.10
CA MET A 154 16.02 9.91 0.89
C MET A 154 15.36 10.89 1.86
N GLU A 155 14.63 11.87 1.33
CA GLU A 155 13.93 12.87 2.13
C GLU A 155 12.66 12.28 2.78
N ASN A 156 12.60 12.29 4.10
CA ASN A 156 11.38 11.93 4.85
C ASN A 156 10.39 13.11 4.81
N ILE A 157 9.20 12.84 4.29
CA ILE A 157 8.13 13.83 4.10
C ILE A 157 6.91 13.57 4.98
N GLY A 158 6.91 12.51 5.80
CA GLY A 158 5.77 12.19 6.63
C GLY A 158 5.93 10.94 7.47
N TYR A 159 5.19 10.93 8.57
CA TYR A 159 5.13 9.82 9.50
C TYR A 159 3.70 9.64 10.00
N THR A 160 3.20 8.42 9.93
CA THR A 160 1.86 8.06 10.39
C THR A 160 1.93 6.87 11.34
N HIS A 161 1.33 7.01 12.51
CA HIS A 161 1.16 5.91 13.46
C HIS A 161 -0.21 5.26 13.25
N LEU A 162 -0.22 3.97 12.92
CA LEU A 162 -1.41 3.20 12.57
C LEU A 162 -1.67 2.13 13.64
N LYS A 163 -2.89 2.12 14.16
CA LYS A 163 -3.38 1.14 15.14
C LYS A 163 -4.33 0.17 14.47
N THR A 164 -4.66 -0.91 15.18
CA THR A 164 -5.67 -1.88 14.76
C THR A 164 -6.93 -1.20 14.22
N ASP A 165 -7.41 -1.69 13.08
CA ASP A 165 -8.51 -1.18 12.26
C ASP A 165 -8.27 0.11 11.47
N ASP A 166 -7.16 0.83 11.67
CA ASP A 166 -6.81 1.98 10.83
C ASP A 166 -6.57 1.54 9.37
N VAL A 167 -6.92 2.44 8.43
CA VAL A 167 -6.78 2.23 6.99
C VAL A 167 -6.01 3.40 6.38
N THR A 168 -4.95 3.11 5.63
CA THR A 168 -4.18 4.06 4.84
C THR A 168 -4.23 3.74 3.35
N TYR A 169 -3.86 4.72 2.53
CA TYR A 169 -3.78 4.62 1.09
C TYR A 169 -2.48 5.25 0.58
N MET A 170 -1.90 4.60 -0.43
CA MET A 170 -0.69 5.03 -1.11
C MET A 170 -0.74 4.71 -2.61
N ASN A 171 -0.09 5.53 -3.41
CA ASN A 171 0.32 5.25 -4.78
C ASN A 171 1.57 6.09 -5.10
N ASP A 172 2.16 5.88 -6.26
CA ASP A 172 3.42 6.54 -6.63
C ASP A 172 3.32 8.08 -6.74
N THR A 173 2.12 8.62 -7.00
CA THR A 173 1.90 10.08 -7.02
C THR A 173 1.98 10.73 -5.63
N LEU A 174 1.85 9.92 -4.57
CA LEU A 174 1.94 10.36 -3.18
C LEU A 174 3.36 10.20 -2.61
N GLY A 175 4.29 9.60 -3.37
CA GLY A 175 5.66 9.34 -2.96
C GLY A 175 5.97 7.85 -2.75
N LEU A 176 7.00 7.60 -1.95
CA LEU A 176 7.47 6.27 -1.55
C LEU A 176 7.15 6.05 -0.08
N HIS A 177 7.17 4.80 0.38
CA HIS A 177 7.03 4.55 1.82
C HIS A 177 7.80 3.35 2.36
N ARG A 178 7.93 3.34 3.69
CA ARG A 178 8.39 2.20 4.48
C ARG A 178 7.36 1.90 5.58
N MET A 179 7.06 0.63 5.76
CA MET A 179 6.16 0.13 6.80
C MET A 179 6.96 -0.60 7.87
N GLU A 180 6.74 -0.28 9.14
CA GLU A 180 7.52 -0.83 10.26
C GLU A 180 6.62 -1.30 11.39
N ASN A 181 6.93 -2.45 11.98
CA ASN A 181 6.48 -2.82 13.31
C ASN A 181 7.50 -2.27 14.33
N PRO A 182 7.19 -1.16 15.02
CA PRO A 182 8.12 -0.55 15.99
C PRO A 182 8.26 -1.35 17.29
N SER A 183 7.37 -2.32 17.53
CA SER A 183 7.34 -3.03 18.80
C SER A 183 8.43 -4.09 18.86
N HIS A 184 9.17 -4.11 19.97
CA HIS A 184 10.13 -5.16 20.28
C HIS A 184 9.53 -6.32 21.08
N THR A 185 8.22 -6.30 21.34
CA THR A 185 7.54 -7.28 22.22
C THR A 185 6.20 -7.79 21.67
N GLN A 186 5.70 -7.19 20.59
CA GLN A 186 4.42 -7.54 19.99
C GLN A 186 4.57 -7.65 18.48
N THR A 187 3.96 -8.67 17.92
CA THR A 187 3.78 -8.79 16.47
C THR A 187 2.76 -7.78 15.95
N ALA A 188 2.77 -7.54 14.64
CA ALA A 188 1.70 -6.81 13.96
C ALA A 188 1.23 -7.58 12.73
N VAL A 189 0.00 -7.30 12.30
CA VAL A 189 -0.61 -7.92 11.11
C VAL A 189 -1.33 -6.84 10.32
N SER A 190 -1.14 -6.81 9.01
CA SER A 190 -1.84 -5.89 8.11
C SER A 190 -2.42 -6.61 6.89
N LEU A 191 -3.50 -6.05 6.35
CA LEU A 191 -4.15 -6.49 5.12
C LEU A 191 -3.88 -5.47 4.03
N HIS A 192 -3.30 -5.91 2.92
CA HIS A 192 -2.91 -5.08 1.79
C HIS A 192 -3.71 -5.46 0.55
N LEU A 193 -4.27 -4.48 -0.14
CA LEU A 193 -4.87 -4.63 -1.46
C LEU A 193 -4.09 -3.81 -2.48
N TYR A 194 -3.65 -4.47 -3.55
CA TYR A 194 -2.95 -3.84 -4.68
C TYR A 194 -3.76 -3.96 -5.97
N CYS A 195 -3.97 -2.85 -6.68
CA CYS A 195 -4.69 -2.82 -7.95
C CYS A 195 -4.04 -1.82 -8.94
N PRO A 196 -3.63 -2.25 -10.15
CA PRO A 196 -3.57 -3.64 -10.60
C PRO A 196 -2.58 -4.49 -9.77
N PRO A 197 -2.58 -5.83 -9.92
CA PRO A 197 -1.53 -6.66 -9.36
C PRO A 197 -0.20 -6.39 -10.07
N PHE A 198 0.91 -6.51 -9.33
CA PHE A 198 2.27 -6.41 -9.86
C PHE A 198 3.14 -7.55 -9.34
N ASP A 199 4.25 -7.82 -10.04
CA ASP A 199 5.21 -8.88 -9.73
C ASP A 199 6.57 -8.35 -9.24
N SER A 200 6.82 -7.06 -9.38
CA SER A 200 8.07 -6.42 -8.98
C SER A 200 7.85 -4.97 -8.55
N VAL A 201 8.75 -4.50 -7.69
CA VAL A 201 8.82 -3.12 -7.19
C VAL A 201 10.26 -2.63 -7.22
N LEU A 202 10.44 -1.33 -7.09
CA LEU A 202 11.73 -0.72 -6.81
C LEU A 202 11.90 -0.56 -5.30
N LEU A 203 13.07 -0.97 -4.80
CA LEU A 203 13.52 -0.73 -3.45
C LEU A 203 14.56 0.39 -3.48
N PHE A 204 14.52 1.27 -2.49
CA PHE A 204 15.40 2.43 -2.39
C PHE A 204 16.28 2.31 -1.15
N ASP A 205 17.59 2.46 -1.33
CA ASP A 205 18.50 2.65 -0.20
C ASP A 205 18.26 4.03 0.42
N GLN A 206 18.07 4.08 1.73
CA GLN A 206 17.74 5.34 2.40
C GLN A 206 18.88 6.36 2.32
N ARG A 207 20.15 5.93 2.32
CA ARG A 207 21.31 6.83 2.42
C ARG A 207 21.76 7.34 1.06
N THR A 208 21.58 6.55 0.02
CA THR A 208 22.09 6.86 -1.32
C THR A 208 21.01 7.09 -2.36
N GLY A 209 19.75 6.69 -2.09
CA GLY A 209 18.67 6.75 -3.06
C GLY A 209 18.79 5.72 -4.18
N HIS A 210 19.83 4.88 -4.15
CA HIS A 210 20.06 3.83 -5.13
C HIS A 210 18.88 2.87 -5.19
N THR A 211 18.48 2.52 -6.41
CA THR A 211 17.33 1.66 -6.64
C THR A 211 17.75 0.24 -6.97
N THR A 212 16.98 -0.72 -6.47
CA THR A 212 17.13 -2.14 -6.82
C THR A 212 15.76 -2.72 -7.12
N ARG A 213 15.63 -3.38 -8.26
CA ARG A 213 14.39 -4.07 -8.62
C ARG A 213 14.28 -5.37 -7.83
N SER A 214 13.13 -5.59 -7.22
CA SER A 214 12.87 -6.78 -6.45
C SER A 214 11.56 -7.44 -6.84
N LYS A 215 11.57 -8.78 -6.97
CA LYS A 215 10.38 -9.56 -7.24
C LYS A 215 9.58 -9.76 -5.96
N VAL A 216 8.27 -9.63 -6.08
CA VAL A 216 7.34 -9.93 -5.00
C VAL A 216 7.13 -11.43 -4.94
N THR A 217 7.43 -12.03 -3.78
CA THR A 217 7.19 -13.45 -3.52
C THR A 217 6.11 -13.62 -2.45
N PHE A 218 5.38 -14.73 -2.54
CA PHE A 218 4.40 -15.11 -1.52
C PHE A 218 4.97 -16.18 -0.60
N TRP A 219 4.95 -15.90 0.70
CA TRP A 219 5.30 -16.86 1.75
C TRP A 219 4.24 -17.96 1.88
N SER A 220 2.97 -17.61 1.72
CA SER A 220 1.88 -18.59 1.62
C SER A 220 0.83 -18.11 0.63
N LYS A 221 0.05 -19.04 0.09
CA LYS A 221 -1.16 -18.75 -0.67
C LYS A 221 -2.33 -19.47 -0.03
N TYR A 222 -3.43 -18.77 0.20
CA TYR A 222 -4.67 -19.34 0.71
C TYR A 222 -4.54 -20.04 2.08
N GLY A 223 -3.52 -19.66 2.87
CA GLY A 223 -3.20 -20.27 4.17
C GLY A 223 -2.22 -21.44 4.10
N GLU A 224 -1.80 -21.84 2.90
CA GLU A 224 -0.87 -22.94 2.65
C GLU A 224 0.52 -22.42 2.22
N ARG A 225 1.57 -23.00 2.82
CA ARG A 225 2.96 -22.63 2.57
C ARG A 225 3.32 -22.87 1.10
N THR A 226 3.83 -21.85 0.42
CA THR A 226 4.38 -22.04 -0.93
C THR A 226 5.64 -22.90 -0.86
N PRO A 227 5.89 -23.75 -1.88
CA PRO A 227 7.15 -24.49 -1.96
C PRO A 227 8.33 -23.53 -1.93
N PHE A 228 9.40 -23.88 -1.20
CA PHE A 228 10.64 -23.13 -1.28
C PHE A 228 11.15 -23.20 -2.72
N GLY A 229 11.17 -22.06 -3.41
CA GLY A 229 11.77 -21.94 -4.73
C GLY A 229 13.28 -22.09 -4.60
N VAL A 230 13.81 -23.29 -4.82
CA VAL A 230 15.24 -23.45 -5.11
C VAL A 230 15.42 -22.89 -6.51
N SER A 231 15.69 -21.58 -6.64
CA SER A 231 16.04 -20.99 -7.92
C SER A 231 17.32 -21.65 -8.43
N SER A 232 17.23 -22.45 -9.49
CA SER A 232 18.38 -23.03 -10.18
C SER A 232 19.01 -22.06 -11.19
N VAL A 233 18.81 -20.75 -11.02
CA VAL A 233 19.33 -19.72 -11.93
C VAL A 233 20.65 -19.20 -11.37
N LYS A 234 21.71 -19.25 -12.20
CA LYS A 234 23.02 -18.68 -11.88
C LYS A 234 22.88 -17.17 -11.60
N PRO A 235 23.66 -16.61 -10.65
CA PRO A 235 23.55 -15.21 -10.27
C PRO A 235 24.27 -14.33 -11.30
N ASP A 236 23.61 -14.01 -12.42
CA ASP A 236 24.11 -13.00 -13.36
C ASP A 236 23.40 -11.64 -13.20
N ASN A 237 22.53 -11.49 -12.21
CA ASN A 237 22.06 -10.21 -11.68
C ASN A 237 21.61 -10.44 -10.23
N GLU A 238 22.01 -9.58 -9.30
CA GLU A 238 21.60 -9.65 -7.90
C GLU A 238 20.09 -9.38 -7.78
N GLU A 239 19.27 -10.40 -7.98
CA GLU A 239 17.83 -10.36 -7.72
C GLU A 239 17.61 -10.55 -6.22
N PHE A 240 17.37 -9.46 -5.50
CA PHE A 240 17.02 -9.52 -4.08
C PHE A 240 15.52 -9.78 -3.91
N GLU A 241 15.13 -10.60 -2.94
CA GLU A 241 13.73 -10.80 -2.55
C GLU A 241 13.25 -9.64 -1.66
N ASN A 242 12.05 -9.10 -1.92
CA ASN A 242 11.46 -7.97 -1.18
C ASN A 242 10.83 -8.43 0.14
N ASN A 243 11.59 -9.07 1.01
CA ASN A 243 11.16 -9.46 2.37
C ASN A 243 12.30 -9.30 3.37
#